data_AF-A0A645JU63-F1
#
_entry.id   AF-A0A645JU63-F1
#
_cell.length_a   1.000
_cell.length_b   1.000
_cell.length_c   1.000
_cell.angle_alpha   90.00
_cell.angle_beta   90.00
_cell.angle_gamma   90.00
#
_symmetry.space_group_name_H-M   'P 1'
#
loop_
_entity.id
_entity.type
_entity.pdbx_description
1 polymer ?
#
loop_
_entity_poly.entity_id
_entity_poly.type
_entity_poly.pdbx_seq_one_letter_code
_entity_poly.pdbx_strand_id
1 'polypeptide(L)'
;MAQKYRSEGSEEAAKIRADAEKEQQVILAEAYAQAQQIKGEGDAEAIRIYGEAFQEDPAFYEFIRTLETYEKTIDGNTTLILPSTAEILKYLSGSQN
;
A
#
# COMPACT_ATOMS: atom_id res chain seq x y z
N MET A 1 32.03 50.47 -9.68
CA MET A 1 30.77 50.29 -8.91
C MET A 1 29.85 49.23 -9.52
N ALA A 2 29.60 49.20 -10.84
CA ALA A 2 28.74 48.19 -11.47
C ALA A 2 29.17 46.72 -11.27
N GLN A 3 30.47 46.42 -11.24
CA GLN A 3 30.95 45.05 -10.96
C GLN A 3 30.65 44.58 -9.54
N LYS A 4 30.72 45.47 -8.54
CA LYS A 4 30.45 45.17 -7.13
C LYS A 4 28.98 44.78 -6.93
N TYR A 5 28.06 45.60 -7.45
CA TYR A 5 26.62 45.30 -7.41
C TYR A 5 26.24 43.99 -8.11
N ARG A 6 26.91 43.66 -9.23
CA ARG A 6 26.68 42.36 -9.90
C ARG A 6 27.20 41.18 -9.08
N SER A 7 28.34 41.34 -8.41
CA SER A 7 28.89 40.30 -7.54
C SER A 7 27.99 40.06 -6.33
N GLU A 8 27.53 41.13 -5.67
CA GLU A 8 26.62 41.05 -4.52
C GLU A 8 25.28 40.42 -4.91
N GLY A 9 24.71 40.80 -6.07
CA GLY A 9 23.49 40.18 -6.58
C GLY A 9 23.66 38.70 -6.94
N SER A 10 24.82 38.31 -7.46
CA SER A 10 25.15 36.91 -7.74
C SER A 10 25.27 36.08 -6.47
N GLU A 11 25.88 36.64 -5.44
CA GLU A 11 26.07 35.97 -4.15
C GLU A 11 24.73 35.74 -3.45
N GLU A 12 23.89 36.78 -3.38
CA GLU A 12 22.55 36.67 -2.78
C GLU A 12 21.67 35.68 -3.54
N ALA A 13 21.70 35.71 -4.87
CA ALA A 13 20.95 34.75 -5.69
C ALA A 13 21.42 33.31 -5.50
N ALA A 14 22.74 33.08 -5.35
CA ALA A 14 23.28 31.76 -5.06
C ALA A 14 22.85 31.27 -3.69
N LYS A 15 22.83 32.15 -2.68
CA LYS A 15 22.40 31.84 -1.33
C LYS A 15 20.92 31.46 -1.26
N ILE A 16 20.05 32.25 -1.89
CA ILE A 16 18.61 31.96 -1.97
C ILE A 16 18.35 30.60 -2.65
N ARG A 17 19.09 30.30 -3.72
CA ARG A 17 18.95 28.99 -4.40
C ARG A 17 19.39 27.84 -3.52
N ALA A 18 20.54 27.96 -2.88
CA ALA A 18 21.05 26.91 -1.98
C ALA A 18 20.10 26.66 -0.80
N ASP A 19 19.53 27.72 -0.23
CA ASP A 19 18.55 27.61 0.86
C ASP A 19 17.26 26.93 0.38
N ALA A 20 16.76 27.30 -0.81
CA ALA A 20 15.58 26.68 -1.40
C ALA A 20 15.79 25.19 -1.75
N GLU A 21 16.96 24.84 -2.30
CA GLU A 21 17.31 23.43 -2.60
C GLU A 21 17.38 22.60 -1.31
N LYS A 22 17.97 23.17 -0.25
CA LYS A 22 18.03 22.51 1.05
C LYS A 22 16.63 22.30 1.63
N GLU A 23 15.78 23.33 1.61
CA GLU A 23 14.41 23.24 2.13
C GLU A 23 13.59 22.22 1.35
N GLN A 24 13.69 22.22 0.02
CA GLN A 24 13.08 21.20 -0.83
C GLN A 24 13.50 19.79 -0.41
N GLN A 25 14.80 19.56 -0.21
CA GLN A 25 15.32 18.25 0.16
C GLN A 25 14.80 17.79 1.53
N VAL A 26 14.72 18.71 2.50
CA VAL A 26 14.16 18.42 3.83
C VAL A 26 12.69 18.02 3.72
N ILE A 27 11.88 18.81 3.01
CA ILE A 27 10.45 18.54 2.84
C ILE A 27 10.22 17.17 2.19
N LEU A 28 10.98 16.84 1.14
CA LEU A 28 10.87 15.55 0.47
C LEU A 28 11.29 14.39 1.37
N ALA A 29 12.35 14.56 2.16
CA ALA A 29 12.81 13.53 3.09
C ALA A 29 11.80 13.30 4.21
N GLU A 30 11.23 14.36 4.79
CA GLU A 30 10.19 14.28 5.82
C GLU A 30 8.91 13.63 5.29
N ALA A 31 8.46 14.03 4.10
CA ALA A 31 7.29 13.44 3.45
C ALA A 31 7.50 11.95 3.17
N TYR A 32 8.69 11.56 2.70
CA TYR A 32 9.03 10.16 2.46
C TYR A 32 9.05 9.35 3.77
N ALA A 33 9.66 9.90 4.83
CA ALA A 33 9.71 9.25 6.14
C ALA A 33 8.30 9.05 6.71
N GLN A 34 7.45 10.07 6.67
CA GLN A 34 6.05 9.97 7.11
C GLN A 34 5.27 8.94 6.30
N ALA A 35 5.44 8.92 4.97
CA ALA A 35 4.78 7.92 4.13
C ALA A 35 5.21 6.49 4.48
N GLN A 36 6.51 6.25 4.72
CA GLN A 36 7.00 4.94 5.14
C GLN A 36 6.48 4.56 6.53
N GLN A 37 6.40 5.52 7.46
CA GLN A 37 5.85 5.28 8.80
C GLN A 37 4.38 4.87 8.71
N ILE A 38 3.53 5.65 8.03
CA ILE A 38 2.10 5.35 7.88
C ILE A 38 1.90 3.99 7.22
N LYS A 39 2.69 3.68 6.18
CA LYS A 39 2.62 2.38 5.52
C LYS A 39 3.02 1.24 6.48
N GLY A 40 4.11 1.40 7.23
CA GLY A 40 4.57 0.41 8.19
C GLY A 40 3.57 0.17 9.32
N GLU A 41 2.94 1.23 9.83
CA GLU A 41 1.86 1.15 10.83
C GLU A 41 0.64 0.41 10.27
N GLY A 42 0.24 0.73 9.02
CA GLY A 42 -0.86 0.04 8.35
C GLY A 42 -0.58 -1.44 8.09
N ASP A 43 0.62 -1.78 7.62
CA ASP A 43 1.03 -3.17 7.40
C ASP A 43 1.08 -3.95 8.72
N ALA A 44 1.60 -3.34 9.79
CA ALA A 44 1.64 -3.96 11.11
C ALA A 44 0.23 -4.20 11.68
N GLU A 45 -0.66 -3.22 11.54
CA GLU A 45 -2.04 -3.33 12.01
C GLU A 45 -2.83 -4.37 11.21
N ALA A 46 -2.65 -4.43 9.89
CA ALA A 46 -3.22 -5.48 9.05
C ALA A 46 -2.74 -6.86 9.52
N ILE A 47 -1.43 -7.05 9.71
CA ILE A 47 -0.87 -8.31 10.20
C ILE A 47 -1.44 -8.67 11.58
N ARG A 48 -1.59 -7.70 12.48
CA ARG A 48 -2.19 -7.90 13.81
C ARG A 48 -3.63 -8.38 13.69
N ILE A 49 -4.47 -7.68 12.92
CA ILE A 49 -5.88 -8.04 12.69
C ILE A 49 -5.98 -9.43 12.07
N TYR A 50 -5.16 -9.72 11.06
CA TYR A 50 -5.09 -11.06 10.48
C TYR A 50 -4.74 -12.07 11.57
N GLY A 51 -3.66 -11.85 12.33
CA GLY A 51 -3.20 -12.73 13.41
C GLY A 51 -4.27 -13.01 14.47
N GLU A 52 -5.03 -11.99 14.87
CA GLU A 52 -6.15 -12.12 15.82
C GLU A 52 -7.32 -12.90 15.22
N ALA A 53 -7.71 -12.57 13.99
CA ALA A 53 -8.76 -13.30 13.27
C ALA A 53 -8.39 -14.78 13.06
N PHE A 54 -7.11 -15.07 12.79
CA PHE A 54 -6.58 -16.45 12.71
C PHE A 54 -6.71 -17.21 14.03
N GLN A 55 -6.59 -16.53 15.17
CA GLN A 55 -6.70 -17.15 16.48
C GLN A 55 -8.17 -17.35 16.91
N GLU A 56 -9.08 -16.49 16.48
CA GLU A 56 -10.51 -16.62 16.81
C GLU A 56 -11.24 -17.68 15.99
N ASP A 57 -11.04 -17.75 14.66
CA ASP A 57 -11.71 -18.75 13.81
C ASP A 57 -10.88 -19.15 12.57
N PRO A 58 -10.13 -20.26 12.65
CA PRO A 58 -9.37 -20.80 11.52
C PRO A 58 -10.23 -21.12 10.28
N ALA A 59 -11.51 -21.49 10.46
CA ALA A 59 -12.40 -21.87 9.36
C ALA A 59 -12.90 -20.65 8.58
N PHE A 60 -13.12 -19.52 9.26
CA PHE A 60 -13.48 -18.26 8.60
C PHE A 60 -12.35 -17.72 7.71
N TYR A 61 -11.09 -17.86 8.14
CA TYR A 61 -9.94 -17.51 7.32
C TYR A 61 -9.82 -18.39 6.07
N GLU A 62 -9.94 -19.71 6.23
CA GLU A 62 -9.86 -20.65 5.11
C GLU A 62 -10.93 -20.30 4.05
N PHE A 63 -12.11 -19.88 4.49
CA PHE A 63 -13.17 -19.36 3.63
C PHE A 63 -12.79 -18.05 2.91
N ILE A 64 -12.33 -17.00 3.60
CA ILE A 64 -11.96 -15.71 2.97
C ILE A 64 -10.78 -15.86 2.00
N ARG A 65 -9.74 -16.61 2.38
CA ARG A 65 -8.58 -16.86 1.49
C ARG A 65 -8.98 -17.65 0.25
N THR A 66 -9.90 -18.57 0.41
CA THR A 66 -10.50 -19.33 -0.69
C THR A 66 -11.26 -18.38 -1.63
N LEU A 67 -12.06 -17.44 -1.10
CA LEU A 67 -12.76 -16.43 -1.89
C LEU A 67 -11.81 -15.47 -2.64
N GLU A 68 -10.80 -14.90 -1.97
CA GLU A 68 -9.82 -14.02 -2.63
C GLU A 68 -9.03 -14.73 -3.74
N THR A 69 -8.69 -16.00 -3.51
CA THR A 69 -8.00 -16.81 -4.51
C THR A 69 -8.88 -17.00 -5.73
N TYR A 70 -10.18 -17.25 -5.53
CA TYR A 70 -11.13 -17.38 -6.63
C TYR A 70 -11.37 -16.07 -7.36
N GLU A 71 -11.46 -14.93 -6.66
CA GLU A 71 -11.55 -13.62 -7.30
C GLU A 71 -10.33 -13.33 -8.19
N LYS A 72 -9.13 -13.70 -7.74
CA LYS A 72 -7.88 -13.50 -8.50
C LYS A 72 -7.69 -14.49 -9.65
N THR A 73 -8.33 -15.66 -9.58
CA THR A 73 -8.10 -16.77 -10.52
C THR A 73 -9.23 -16.91 -11.55
N ILE A 74 -10.43 -16.40 -11.26
CA ILE A 74 -11.60 -16.51 -12.13
C ILE A 74 -11.83 -15.18 -12.83
N ASP A 75 -11.45 -15.11 -14.12
CA ASP A 75 -11.85 -14.05 -15.03
C ASP A 75 -13.03 -14.48 -15.92
N GLY A 76 -13.54 -13.58 -16.77
CA GLY A 76 -14.70 -13.87 -17.65
C GLY A 76 -14.48 -14.99 -18.67
N ASN A 77 -13.26 -15.47 -18.86
CA ASN A 77 -12.91 -16.56 -19.78
C ASN A 77 -12.48 -17.85 -19.05
N THR A 78 -12.48 -17.86 -17.72
CA THR A 78 -12.01 -18.99 -16.92
C THR A 78 -13.10 -20.07 -16.83
N THR A 79 -12.84 -21.24 -17.42
CA THR A 79 -13.69 -22.43 -17.24
C THR A 79 -13.17 -23.23 -16.05
N LEU A 80 -13.90 -23.18 -14.93
CA LEU A 80 -13.54 -23.86 -13.69
C LEU A 80 -14.06 -25.32 -13.72
N ILE A 81 -13.15 -26.30 -13.67
CA ILE A 81 -13.51 -27.72 -13.55
C ILE A 81 -13.33 -28.12 -12.08
N LEU A 82 -14.44 -28.22 -11.35
CA LEU A 82 -14.45 -28.59 -9.95
C LEU A 82 -14.91 -30.04 -9.76
N PRO A 83 -14.17 -30.88 -9.02
CA PRO A 83 -14.68 -32.18 -8.60
C PRO A 83 -15.88 -32.00 -7.66
N SER A 84 -16.80 -32.97 -7.62
CA SER A 84 -18.02 -32.93 -6.79
C SER A 84 -17.77 -32.85 -5.28
N THR A 85 -16.54 -33.06 -4.84
CA THR A 85 -16.10 -32.96 -3.43
C THR A 85 -15.44 -31.61 -3.12
N ALA A 86 -15.36 -30.68 -4.08
CA ALA A 86 -14.71 -29.40 -3.87
C ALA A 86 -15.46 -28.58 -2.80
N GLU A 87 -14.72 -28.10 -1.80
CA GLU A 87 -15.23 -27.32 -0.67
C GLU A 87 -16.03 -26.08 -1.12
N ILE A 88 -15.63 -25.44 -2.22
CA ILE A 88 -16.32 -24.28 -2.80
C ILE A 88 -17.79 -24.58 -3.17
N LEU A 89 -18.11 -25.82 -3.56
CA LEU A 89 -19.48 -26.20 -3.92
C LEU A 89 -20.42 -26.07 -2.71
N LYS A 90 -19.91 -26.26 -1.48
CA LYS A 90 -20.69 -26.07 -0.24
C LYS A 90 -21.15 -24.63 -0.06
N TYR A 91 -20.33 -23.66 -0.49
CA TYR A 91 -20.62 -22.23 -0.39
C TYR A 91 -21.44 -21.71 -1.59
N LEU A 92 -21.22 -22.24 -2.80
CA LEU A 92 -22.01 -21.91 -3.99
C LEU A 92 -23.41 -22.54 -3.98
N SER A 93 -23.63 -23.61 -3.21
CA SER A 93 -24.95 -24.20 -3.00
C SER A 93 -25.87 -23.37 -2.08
N GLY A 94 -25.40 -22.22 -1.59
CA GLY A 94 -26.17 -21.31 -0.74
C GLY A 94 -27.20 -20.49 -1.49
N SER A 95 -28.29 -21.12 -1.97
CA SER A 95 -29.64 -20.56 -2.12
C SER A 95 -30.47 -21.47 -3.03
N GLN A 96 -30.98 -22.57 -2.47
CA GLN A 96 -32.19 -23.21 -2.98
C GLN A 96 -33.09 -23.55 -1.79
N ASN A 97 -33.83 -22.53 -1.36
CA ASN A 97 -35.18 -22.65 -0.82
C ASN A 97 -35.98 -21.44 -1.32
#